data_AF-A0A9W8ATB6-F1
#
_entry.id   AF-A0A9W8ATB6-F1
#
_cell.length_a   1.000
_cell.length_b   1.000
_cell.length_c   1.000
_cell.angle_alpha   90.00
_cell.angle_beta   90.00
_cell.angle_gamma   90.00
#
_symmetry.space_group_name_H-M   'P 1'
#
loop_
_entity.id
_entity.type
_entity.pdbx_description
1 polymer ?
#
loop_
_entity_poly.entity_id
_entity_poly.type
_entity_poly.pdbx_seq_one_letter_code
_entity_poly.pdbx_strand_id
1 'polypeptide(L)'
;MDNVQSLNQELAAYGFPAPLRLVEGYDEENSQILRCITSLLQQRQRDMDYREQMDDQHRRLVSEQETLLSNMSKLRGELEASDRMVDITKGKVTMTEATLRDVNEKHRNTKEELKNAKNNLLYSRSQFAHDIRKREQESVKLKDKMQRMAADKYKASKVGIQLLNPLVKDKTLMGHDRPVKDRELVDIVLGNYEEREQELLAENEQLRGALYELYAHVTELLQAKVDDHDDLASSQDGSETNDQTDAPRHYRDKVILPYELVRDRLNQDMQKLVEDLKGDWQSMHHQAQAQVDAGLLAEKEATLHELRLELETLQNKIQGYKDVIAEQSRVIEMSLSATLRHPPRQDSDALGINLPNDLDPDALQEEREALEKQRAELEEERRKFTEAAILLGQERESLRKERDALLEHKQKLQTAAILNNIPSTPHYLKNLNLEDSTPEVLQKIQALQLGTEALQDQAENTRLRNHMGSPLSALNGGGRPPVGHSAYGNRMGVGSHRRRNDNRRVSIADTPLRSRSRSSARSLGPD
;
A
#
# COMPACT_ATOMS: atom_id res chain seq x y z
N MET A 1 -40.42 -68.91 -66.94
CA MET A 1 -39.59 -68.28 -67.99
C MET A 1 -39.19 -66.86 -67.62
N ASP A 2 -40.09 -66.02 -67.10
CA ASP A 2 -39.80 -64.62 -66.72
C ASP A 2 -38.69 -64.47 -65.67
N ASN A 3 -38.66 -65.36 -64.67
CA ASN A 3 -37.59 -65.37 -63.65
C ASN A 3 -36.18 -65.66 -64.22
N VAL A 4 -36.07 -66.37 -65.35
CA VAL A 4 -34.77 -66.68 -65.98
C VAL A 4 -34.23 -65.47 -66.73
N GLN A 5 -35.12 -64.68 -67.36
CA GLN A 5 -34.74 -63.48 -68.09
C GLN A 5 -34.27 -62.37 -67.13
N SER A 6 -35.00 -62.13 -66.04
CA SER A 6 -34.57 -61.15 -65.01
C SER A 6 -33.25 -61.56 -64.35
N LEU A 7 -33.06 -62.85 -64.05
CA LEU A 7 -31.80 -63.32 -63.47
C LEU A 7 -30.62 -63.19 -64.44
N ASN A 8 -30.83 -63.45 -65.74
CA ASN A 8 -29.80 -63.24 -66.75
C ASN A 8 -29.42 -61.76 -66.91
N GLN A 9 -30.37 -60.82 -66.76
CA GLN A 9 -30.10 -59.38 -66.75
C GLN A 9 -29.30 -58.96 -65.52
N GLU A 10 -29.66 -59.48 -64.34
CA GLU A 10 -28.97 -59.20 -63.09
C GLU A 10 -27.54 -59.78 -63.09
N LEU A 11 -27.37 -61.02 -63.56
CA LEU A 11 -26.06 -61.64 -63.77
C LEU A 11 -25.18 -60.81 -64.71
N ALA A 12 -25.74 -60.35 -65.85
CA ALA A 12 -25.02 -59.50 -66.79
C ALA A 12 -24.63 -58.15 -66.17
N ALA A 13 -25.51 -57.53 -65.37
CA ALA A 13 -25.22 -56.27 -64.67
C ALA A 13 -24.07 -56.41 -63.67
N TYR A 14 -23.94 -57.56 -63.01
CA TYR A 14 -22.83 -57.87 -62.11
C TYR A 14 -21.58 -58.44 -62.80
N GLY A 15 -21.57 -58.51 -64.14
CA GLY A 15 -20.43 -58.95 -64.95
C GLY A 15 -20.26 -60.47 -65.07
N PHE A 16 -21.29 -61.25 -64.73
CA PHE A 16 -21.29 -62.71 -64.87
C PHE A 16 -21.75 -63.15 -66.26
N PRO A 17 -21.29 -64.33 -66.74
CA PRO A 17 -21.71 -64.87 -68.03
C PRO A 17 -23.21 -65.24 -68.03
N ALA A 18 -23.95 -64.64 -68.96
CA ALA A 18 -25.36 -64.90 -69.26
C ALA A 18 -25.53 -65.12 -70.79
N PRO A 19 -26.55 -65.86 -71.27
CA PRO A 19 -27.66 -66.48 -70.53
C PRO A 19 -27.32 -67.86 -69.95
N LEU A 20 -27.93 -68.16 -68.80
CA LEU A 20 -27.89 -69.50 -68.19
C LEU A 20 -28.53 -70.53 -69.14
N ARG A 21 -27.80 -71.62 -69.42
CA ARG A 21 -28.32 -72.78 -70.16
C ARG A 21 -28.77 -73.83 -69.15
N LEU A 22 -30.08 -73.97 -68.97
CA LEU A 22 -30.69 -74.95 -68.07
C LEU A 22 -30.89 -76.29 -68.78
N VAL A 23 -30.93 -77.40 -68.05
CA VAL A 23 -31.09 -78.75 -68.63
C VAL A 23 -32.57 -79.04 -68.89
N GLU A 24 -32.91 -79.39 -70.14
CA GLU A 24 -34.29 -79.72 -70.53
C GLU A 24 -34.82 -80.96 -69.77
N GLY A 25 -36.03 -80.86 -69.20
CA GLY A 25 -36.69 -81.96 -68.48
C GLY A 25 -36.49 -82.01 -66.95
N TYR A 26 -35.70 -81.10 -66.37
CA TYR A 26 -35.42 -81.01 -64.92
C TYR A 26 -35.94 -79.70 -64.31
N ASP A 27 -37.22 -79.38 -64.52
CA ASP A 27 -37.78 -78.07 -64.19
C ASP A 27 -37.77 -77.74 -62.68
N GLU A 28 -37.89 -78.75 -61.81
CA GLU A 28 -37.84 -78.56 -60.35
C GLU A 28 -36.42 -78.26 -59.87
N GLU A 29 -35.42 -79.04 -60.30
CA GLU A 29 -34.02 -78.83 -59.95
C GLU A 29 -33.49 -77.51 -60.54
N ASN A 30 -33.84 -77.21 -61.80
CA ASN A 30 -33.54 -75.92 -62.42
C ASN A 30 -34.13 -74.75 -61.62
N SER A 31 -35.38 -74.89 -61.14
CA SER A 31 -36.03 -73.88 -60.30
C SER A 31 -35.36 -73.73 -58.93
N GLN A 32 -34.79 -74.80 -58.36
CA GLN A 32 -34.02 -74.74 -57.12
C GLN A 32 -32.67 -74.06 -57.33
N ILE A 33 -31.98 -74.34 -58.44
CA ILE A 33 -30.72 -73.68 -58.83
C ILE A 33 -30.95 -72.19 -59.05
N LEU A 34 -31.99 -71.79 -59.78
CA LEU A 34 -32.32 -70.37 -60.00
C LEU A 34 -32.62 -69.64 -58.70
N ARG A 35 -33.38 -70.26 -57.78
CA ARG A 35 -33.64 -69.69 -56.44
C ARG A 35 -32.35 -69.55 -55.63
N CYS A 36 -31.45 -70.52 -55.69
CA CYS A 36 -30.14 -70.46 -55.03
C CYS A 36 -29.29 -69.31 -55.59
N ILE A 37 -29.16 -69.20 -56.91
CA ILE A 37 -28.40 -68.12 -57.57
C ILE A 37 -29.01 -66.75 -57.23
N THR A 38 -30.34 -66.62 -57.27
CA THR A 38 -31.03 -65.38 -56.90
C THR A 38 -30.75 -65.02 -55.43
N SER A 39 -30.80 -65.99 -54.52
CA SER A 39 -30.49 -65.78 -53.10
C SER A 39 -29.03 -65.34 -52.89
N LEU A 40 -28.08 -65.90 -53.66
CA LEU A 40 -26.67 -65.53 -53.61
C LEU A 40 -26.43 -64.11 -54.14
N LEU A 41 -27.11 -63.70 -55.21
CA LEU A 41 -27.03 -62.34 -55.73
C LEU A 41 -27.63 -61.32 -54.75
N GLN A 42 -28.82 -61.62 -54.20
CA GLN A 42 -29.43 -60.78 -53.17
C GLN A 42 -28.57 -60.70 -51.90
N GLN A 43 -27.90 -61.79 -51.52
CA GLN A 43 -26.94 -61.78 -50.42
C GLN A 43 -25.75 -60.89 -50.74
N ARG A 44 -25.15 -61.04 -51.93
CA ARG A 44 -24.05 -60.17 -52.36
C ARG A 44 -24.45 -58.70 -52.36
N GLN A 45 -25.65 -58.37 -52.82
CA GLN A 45 -26.17 -57.00 -52.79
C GLN A 45 -26.24 -56.48 -51.35
N ARG A 46 -26.86 -57.24 -50.44
CA ARG A 46 -26.91 -56.89 -49.01
C ARG A 46 -25.51 -56.74 -48.39
N ASP A 47 -24.57 -57.60 -48.75
CA ASP A 47 -23.18 -57.54 -48.26
C ASP A 47 -22.44 -56.31 -48.82
N MET A 48 -22.75 -55.90 -50.07
CA MET A 48 -22.23 -54.66 -50.65
C MET A 48 -22.79 -53.43 -49.95
N ASP A 49 -24.12 -53.37 -49.76
CA ASP A 49 -24.78 -52.26 -49.08
C ASP A 49 -24.27 -52.12 -47.62
N TYR A 50 -24.11 -53.25 -46.93
CA TYR A 50 -23.54 -53.27 -45.58
C TYR A 50 -22.09 -52.76 -45.57
N ARG A 51 -21.27 -53.19 -46.53
CA ARG A 51 -19.87 -52.72 -46.63
C ARG A 51 -19.81 -51.22 -46.94
N GLU A 52 -20.64 -50.74 -47.86
CA GLU A 52 -20.74 -49.30 -48.18
C GLU A 52 -21.18 -48.49 -46.97
N GLN A 53 -22.19 -48.96 -46.22
CA GLN A 53 -22.61 -48.32 -44.98
C GLN A 53 -21.49 -48.27 -43.93
N MET A 54 -20.71 -49.35 -43.78
CA MET A 54 -19.56 -49.39 -42.87
C MET A 54 -18.44 -48.46 -43.33
N ASP A 55 -18.14 -48.40 -44.63
CA ASP A 55 -17.15 -47.50 -45.20
C ASP A 55 -17.55 -46.02 -45.01
N ASP A 56 -18.84 -45.70 -45.18
CA ASP A 56 -19.38 -44.36 -44.92
C ASP A 56 -19.29 -43.97 -43.44
N GLN A 57 -19.62 -44.89 -42.54
CA GLN A 57 -19.43 -44.67 -41.09
C GLN A 57 -17.96 -44.46 -40.76
N HIS A 58 -17.06 -45.25 -41.36
CA HIS A 58 -15.63 -45.10 -41.15
C HIS A 58 -15.13 -43.73 -41.64
N ARG A 59 -15.54 -43.27 -42.83
CA ARG A 59 -15.18 -41.94 -43.34
C ARG A 59 -15.68 -40.82 -42.42
N ARG A 60 -16.90 -40.92 -41.91
CA ARG A 60 -17.46 -39.95 -40.95
C ARG A 60 -16.64 -39.92 -39.65
N LEU A 61 -16.36 -41.09 -39.07
CA LEU A 61 -15.57 -41.20 -37.84
C LEU A 61 -14.15 -40.65 -38.02
N VAL A 62 -13.50 -40.91 -39.16
CA VAL A 62 -12.18 -40.36 -39.46
C VAL A 62 -12.24 -38.84 -39.56
N SER A 63 -13.23 -38.29 -40.26
CA SER A 63 -13.42 -36.83 -40.34
C SER A 63 -13.69 -36.21 -38.97
N GLU A 64 -14.55 -36.82 -38.15
CA GLU A 64 -14.80 -36.39 -36.78
C GLU A 64 -13.51 -36.44 -35.94
N GLN A 65 -12.73 -37.51 -36.04
CA GLN A 65 -11.45 -37.64 -35.36
C GLN A 65 -10.47 -36.52 -35.77
N GLU A 66 -10.35 -36.21 -37.05
CA GLU A 66 -9.51 -35.10 -37.53
C GLU A 66 -9.95 -33.75 -36.96
N THR A 67 -11.26 -33.48 -36.94
CA THR A 67 -11.79 -32.25 -36.34
C THR A 67 -11.52 -32.17 -34.84
N LEU A 68 -11.68 -33.28 -34.10
CA LEU A 68 -11.38 -33.36 -32.67
C LEU A 68 -9.89 -33.15 -32.40
N LEU A 69 -9.00 -33.73 -33.20
CA LEU A 69 -7.56 -33.52 -33.07
C LEU A 69 -7.16 -32.07 -33.35
N SER A 70 -7.76 -31.44 -34.37
CA SER A 70 -7.56 -30.02 -34.66
C SER A 70 -8.01 -29.14 -33.49
N ASN A 71 -9.20 -29.40 -32.94
CA ASN A 71 -9.72 -28.67 -31.79
C ASN A 71 -8.87 -28.88 -30.54
N MET A 72 -8.43 -30.11 -30.27
CA MET A 72 -7.52 -30.42 -29.16
C MET A 72 -6.19 -29.66 -29.29
N SER A 73 -5.63 -29.57 -30.51
CA SER A 73 -4.41 -28.79 -30.77
C SER A 73 -4.62 -27.30 -30.48
N LYS A 74 -5.74 -26.72 -30.94
CA LYS A 74 -6.09 -25.32 -30.65
C LYS A 74 -6.24 -25.04 -29.16
N LEU A 75 -7.00 -25.89 -28.46
CA LEU A 75 -7.21 -25.76 -27.02
C LEU A 75 -5.90 -25.90 -26.23
N ARG A 76 -4.99 -26.78 -26.66
CA ARG A 76 -3.65 -26.85 -26.06
C ARG A 76 -2.86 -25.56 -26.26
N GLY A 77 -2.90 -24.97 -27.46
CA GLY A 77 -2.26 -23.69 -27.73
C GLY A 77 -2.83 -22.53 -26.90
N GLU A 78 -4.15 -22.49 -26.73
CA GLU A 78 -4.84 -21.51 -25.86
C GLU A 78 -4.48 -21.70 -24.39
N LEU A 79 -4.38 -22.95 -23.92
CA LEU A 79 -3.95 -23.27 -22.56
C LEU A 79 -2.51 -22.79 -22.31
N GLU A 80 -1.57 -23.12 -23.20
CA GLU A 80 -0.18 -22.66 -23.09
C GLU A 80 -0.06 -21.13 -23.14
N ALA A 81 -0.88 -20.46 -23.96
CA ALA A 81 -0.92 -19.00 -24.00
C ALA A 81 -1.44 -18.41 -22.69
N SER A 82 -2.51 -18.98 -22.14
CA SER A 82 -3.06 -18.61 -20.84
C SER A 82 -2.03 -18.81 -19.71
N ASP A 83 -1.34 -19.96 -19.69
CA ASP A 83 -0.31 -20.26 -18.69
C ASP A 83 0.85 -19.23 -18.75
N ARG A 84 1.31 -18.88 -19.95
CA ARG A 84 2.31 -17.80 -20.12
C ARG A 84 1.80 -16.45 -19.59
N MET A 85 0.54 -16.11 -19.84
CA MET A 85 -0.05 -14.87 -19.31
C MET A 85 -0.16 -14.89 -17.79
N VAL A 86 -0.49 -16.04 -17.20
CA VAL A 86 -0.54 -16.24 -15.75
C VAL A 86 0.84 -16.01 -15.15
N ASP A 87 1.90 -16.56 -15.73
CA ASP A 87 3.27 -16.39 -15.22
C ASP A 87 3.76 -14.95 -15.31
N ILE A 88 3.47 -14.26 -16.41
CA ILE A 88 3.75 -12.82 -16.54
C ILE A 88 3.01 -12.02 -15.47
N THR A 89 1.73 -12.34 -15.23
CA THR A 89 0.91 -11.64 -14.23
C THR A 89 1.40 -11.92 -12.81
N LYS A 90 1.77 -13.17 -12.49
CA LYS A 90 2.41 -13.52 -11.22
C LYS A 90 3.70 -12.74 -11.01
N GLY A 91 4.56 -12.63 -12.03
CA GLY A 91 5.79 -11.84 -11.98
C GLY A 91 5.53 -10.35 -11.72
N LYS A 92 4.48 -9.78 -12.32
CA LYS A 92 4.06 -8.40 -12.03
C LYS A 92 3.59 -8.25 -10.58
N VAL A 93 2.79 -9.19 -10.09
CA VAL A 93 2.30 -9.19 -8.70
C VAL A 93 3.47 -9.23 -7.72
N THR A 94 4.40 -10.17 -7.86
CA THR A 94 5.56 -10.28 -6.95
C THR A 94 6.42 -9.01 -6.94
N MET A 95 6.64 -8.39 -8.10
CA MET A 95 7.37 -7.13 -8.21
C MET A 95 6.61 -5.98 -7.53
N THR A 96 5.30 -5.85 -7.75
CA THR A 96 4.49 -4.81 -7.09
C THR A 96 4.36 -5.01 -5.58
N GLU A 97 4.35 -6.24 -5.11
CA GLU A 97 4.36 -6.53 -3.68
C GLU A 97 5.72 -6.17 -3.04
N ALA A 98 6.83 -6.41 -3.74
CA ALA A 98 8.15 -6.01 -3.27
C ALA A 98 8.24 -4.49 -3.14
N THR A 99 7.80 -3.73 -4.15
CA THR A 99 7.79 -2.26 -4.08
C THR A 99 6.86 -1.74 -2.99
N LEU A 100 5.70 -2.40 -2.78
CA LEU A 100 4.79 -2.05 -1.68
C LEU A 100 5.42 -2.30 -0.30
N ARG A 101 6.18 -3.38 -0.12
CA ARG A 101 6.93 -3.66 1.11
C ARG A 101 7.96 -2.57 1.38
N ASP A 102 8.76 -2.21 0.37
CA ASP A 102 9.77 -1.15 0.49
C ASP A 102 9.15 0.22 0.83
N VAL A 103 8.04 0.59 0.18
CA VAL A 103 7.34 1.84 0.47
C VAL A 103 6.76 1.85 1.88
N ASN A 104 6.22 0.73 2.35
CA ASN A 104 5.72 0.61 3.72
C ASN A 104 6.83 0.72 4.76
N GLU A 105 8.01 0.14 4.49
CA GLU A 105 9.18 0.29 5.37
C GLU A 105 9.65 1.73 5.43
N LYS A 106 9.77 2.41 4.28
CA LYS A 106 10.08 3.85 4.22
C LYS A 106 9.05 4.69 4.95
N HIS A 107 7.76 4.39 4.81
CA HIS A 107 6.70 5.07 5.53
C HIS A 107 6.81 4.86 7.05
N ARG A 108 7.14 3.65 7.48
CA ARG A 108 7.37 3.35 8.90
C ARG A 108 8.57 4.13 9.44
N ASN A 109 9.70 4.14 8.73
CA ASN A 109 10.90 4.84 9.15
C ASN A 109 10.66 6.35 9.26
N THR A 110 10.06 6.97 8.24
CA THR A 110 9.71 8.41 8.27
C THR A 110 8.74 8.75 9.40
N LYS A 111 7.80 7.86 9.73
CA LYS A 111 6.89 8.04 10.88
C LYS A 111 7.63 7.97 12.22
N GLU A 112 8.60 7.08 12.35
CA GLU A 112 9.44 6.98 13.55
C GLU A 112 10.37 8.20 13.69
N GLU A 113 10.97 8.68 12.60
CA GLU A 113 11.75 9.92 12.55
C GLU A 113 10.91 11.14 12.94
N LEU A 114 9.70 11.27 12.39
CA LEU A 114 8.79 12.36 12.71
C LEU A 114 8.43 12.36 14.21
N LYS A 115 8.17 11.17 14.77
CA LYS A 115 7.91 11.01 16.21
C LYS A 115 9.12 11.44 17.05
N ASN A 116 10.33 11.04 16.65
CA ASN A 116 11.57 11.41 17.33
C ASN A 116 11.84 12.92 17.26
N ALA A 117 11.68 13.53 16.08
CA ALA A 117 11.80 14.97 15.88
C ALA A 117 10.80 15.75 16.72
N LYS A 118 9.53 15.30 16.78
CA LYS A 118 8.51 15.89 17.65
C LYS A 118 8.90 15.81 19.13
N ASN A 119 9.40 14.67 19.59
CA ASN A 119 9.85 14.51 20.97
C ASN A 119 11.05 15.41 21.29
N ASN A 120 12.03 15.50 20.39
CA ASN A 120 13.18 16.39 20.52
C ASN A 120 12.72 17.86 20.61
N LEU A 121 11.82 18.29 19.73
CA LEU A 121 11.27 19.64 19.77
C LEU A 121 10.54 19.95 21.08
N LEU A 122 9.76 19.01 21.61
CA LEU A 122 9.09 19.17 22.91
C LEU A 122 10.09 19.29 24.06
N TYR A 123 11.14 18.46 24.05
CA TYR A 123 12.22 18.52 25.03
C TYR A 123 12.95 19.87 24.97
N SER A 124 13.38 20.29 23.78
CA SER A 124 14.03 21.56 23.52
C SER A 124 13.17 22.75 23.96
N ARG A 125 11.87 22.74 23.63
CA ARG A 125 10.92 23.78 24.08
C ARG A 125 10.81 23.84 25.60
N SER A 126 10.78 22.70 26.28
CA SER A 126 10.75 22.64 27.74
C SER A 126 12.05 23.19 28.35
N GLN A 127 13.19 22.86 27.75
CA GLN A 127 14.50 23.35 28.19
C GLN A 127 14.64 24.87 28.01
N PHE A 128 14.28 25.40 26.85
CA PHE A 128 14.28 26.86 26.63
C PHE A 128 13.31 27.58 27.56
N ALA A 129 12.13 27.01 27.84
CA ALA A 129 11.21 27.59 28.80
C ALA A 129 11.79 27.63 30.22
N HIS A 130 12.57 26.61 30.62
CA HIS A 130 13.29 26.62 31.89
C HIS A 130 14.40 27.68 31.92
N ASP A 131 15.22 27.76 30.87
CA ASP A 131 16.34 28.69 30.80
C ASP A 131 15.87 30.16 30.75
N ILE A 132 14.76 30.44 30.08
CA ILE A 132 14.11 31.76 30.12
C ILE A 132 13.69 32.10 31.55
N ARG A 133 12.99 31.21 32.26
CA ARG A 133 12.59 31.46 33.66
C ARG A 133 13.78 31.65 34.59
N LYS A 134 14.86 30.88 34.41
CA LYS A 134 16.10 31.04 35.18
C LYS A 134 16.72 32.42 34.95
N ARG A 135 16.82 32.84 33.68
CA ARG A 135 17.35 34.15 33.29
C ARG A 135 16.47 35.30 33.81
N GLU A 136 15.16 35.15 33.76
CA GLU A 136 14.21 36.11 34.34
C GLU A 136 14.44 36.27 35.86
N GLN A 137 14.61 35.16 36.59
CA GLN A 137 14.91 35.19 38.03
C GLN A 137 16.25 35.87 38.34
N GLU A 138 17.29 35.60 37.55
CA GLU A 138 18.60 36.26 37.69
C GLU A 138 18.51 37.76 37.37
N SER A 139 17.74 38.15 36.36
CA SER A 139 17.47 39.54 36.02
C SER A 139 16.76 40.28 37.16
N VAL A 140 15.75 39.66 37.78
CA VAL A 140 15.06 40.23 38.95
C VAL A 140 16.03 40.41 40.11
N LYS A 141 16.85 39.40 40.43
CA LYS A 141 17.87 39.51 41.50
C LYS A 141 18.88 40.63 41.23
N LEU A 142 19.30 40.81 39.98
CA LEU A 142 20.21 41.89 39.60
C LEU A 142 19.55 43.26 39.73
N LYS A 143 18.29 43.40 39.28
CA LYS A 143 17.49 44.63 39.46
C LYS A 143 17.35 44.98 40.93
N ASP A 144 17.03 44.02 41.79
CA ASP A 144 16.93 44.22 43.24
C ASP A 144 18.27 44.69 43.84
N LYS A 145 19.39 44.09 43.43
CA LYS A 145 20.72 44.50 43.90
C LYS A 145 21.07 45.91 43.45
N MET A 146 20.79 46.27 42.19
CA MET A 146 20.99 47.62 41.67
C MET A 146 20.09 48.64 42.40
N GLN A 147 18.83 48.30 42.66
CA GLN A 147 17.91 49.17 43.38
C GLN A 147 18.37 49.40 44.83
N ARG A 148 18.86 48.35 45.52
CA ARG A 148 19.50 48.51 46.84
C ARG A 148 20.73 49.41 46.78
N MET A 149 21.63 49.19 45.82
CA MET A 149 22.82 50.05 45.64
C MET A 149 22.45 51.50 45.34
N ALA A 150 21.42 51.74 44.52
CA ALA A 150 20.93 53.08 44.22
C ALA A 150 20.31 53.74 45.47
N ALA A 151 19.52 53.01 46.24
CA ALA A 151 18.97 53.48 47.51
C ALA A 151 20.06 53.78 48.56
N ASP A 152 21.09 52.93 48.65
CA ASP A 152 22.24 53.11 49.54
C ASP A 152 23.09 54.31 49.11
N LYS A 153 23.30 54.52 47.80
CA LYS A 153 23.91 55.75 47.27
C LYS A 153 23.07 56.99 47.58
N TYR A 154 21.74 56.91 47.49
CA TYR A 154 20.84 58.02 47.82
C TYR A 154 20.91 58.37 49.32
N LYS A 155 21.04 57.36 50.19
CA LYS A 155 21.27 57.56 51.64
C LYS A 155 22.68 58.08 51.93
N ALA A 156 23.72 57.56 51.27
CA ALA A 156 25.10 58.01 51.41
C ALA A 156 25.32 59.43 50.88
N SER A 157 24.65 59.83 49.79
CA SER A 157 24.65 61.20 49.28
C SER A 157 24.02 62.21 50.23
N LYS A 158 23.24 61.76 51.22
CA LYS A 158 22.68 62.58 52.30
C LYS A 158 23.64 62.71 53.50
N VAL A 159 24.69 61.89 53.55
CA VAL A 159 25.82 62.00 54.48
C VAL A 159 26.97 62.62 53.69
N GLY A 160 26.92 63.93 53.50
CA GLY A 160 27.94 64.67 52.75
C GLY A 160 29.30 64.62 53.46
N ILE A 161 30.25 63.87 52.89
CA ILE A 161 31.67 64.15 53.10
C ILE A 161 32.12 65.04 51.95
N GLN A 162 32.29 66.32 52.26
CA GLN A 162 32.76 67.33 51.34
C GLN A 162 34.29 67.27 51.29
N LEU A 163 34.85 66.65 50.26
CA LEU A 163 36.29 66.70 49.98
C LEU A 163 36.62 68.08 49.41
N LEU A 164 37.18 68.95 50.25
CA LEU A 164 37.48 70.36 49.94
C LEU A 164 38.77 70.56 49.12
N ASN A 165 39.28 69.53 48.44
CA ASN A 165 40.41 69.70 47.52
C ASN A 165 40.47 68.54 46.52
N PRO A 166 40.14 68.73 45.23
CA PRO A 166 40.44 67.73 44.22
C PRO A 166 41.95 67.73 43.96
N LEU A 167 42.64 66.67 44.41
CA LEU A 167 44.02 66.44 44.00
C LEU A 167 44.04 66.10 42.50
N VAL A 168 44.50 67.05 41.70
CA VAL A 168 45.08 66.77 40.39
C VAL A 168 46.30 65.88 40.64
N LYS A 169 46.25 64.64 40.15
CA LYS A 169 47.46 63.85 39.91
C LYS A 169 47.40 63.24 38.52
N ASP A 170 48.17 63.90 37.68
CA ASP A 170 48.72 63.42 36.45
C ASP A 170 49.72 62.27 36.71
N LYS A 171 50.05 61.54 35.63
CA LYS A 171 51.11 60.51 35.48
C LYS A 171 50.78 59.06 35.81
N THR A 172 50.65 58.30 34.72
CA THR A 172 51.41 57.07 34.41
C THR A 172 52.19 56.47 35.58
N LEU A 173 51.84 55.24 35.97
CA LEU A 173 52.77 54.16 36.33
C LEU A 173 51.99 52.85 36.44
N MET A 174 52.42 51.87 35.64
CA MET A 174 52.27 50.44 35.87
C MET A 174 52.42 50.08 37.36
N GLY A 175 51.52 49.28 37.90
CA GLY A 175 51.66 48.71 39.24
C GLY A 175 50.43 47.93 39.66
N HIS A 176 50.55 46.61 39.62
CA HIS A 176 49.68 45.57 40.19
C HIS A 176 48.49 46.02 41.05
N ASP A 177 47.28 45.76 40.53
CA ASP A 177 46.30 44.87 41.18
C ASP A 177 45.11 44.69 40.23
N ARG A 178 45.23 43.77 39.26
CA ARG A 178 44.05 43.26 38.54
C ARG A 178 43.44 42.16 39.41
N PRO A 179 42.11 42.16 39.62
CA PRO A 179 41.48 41.18 40.50
C PRO A 179 41.76 39.78 39.93
N VAL A 180 42.15 38.84 40.79
CA VAL A 180 42.44 37.43 40.47
C VAL A 180 41.39 36.80 39.54
N LYS A 181 40.15 37.28 39.57
CA LYS A 181 39.05 36.89 38.66
C LYS A 181 39.27 37.19 37.18
N ASP A 182 39.98 38.26 36.82
CA ASP A 182 40.30 38.57 35.42
C ASP A 182 41.39 37.63 34.90
N ARG A 183 42.30 37.19 35.79
CA ARG A 183 43.33 36.20 35.46
C ARG A 183 42.71 34.81 35.31
N GLU A 184 41.83 34.41 36.23
CA GLU A 184 41.04 33.17 36.12
C GLU A 184 40.14 33.17 34.87
N LEU A 185 39.53 34.32 34.52
CA LEU A 185 38.73 34.43 33.29
C LEU A 185 39.61 34.28 32.04
N VAL A 186 40.78 34.90 32.03
CA VAL A 186 41.75 34.75 30.93
C VAL A 186 42.22 33.31 30.83
N ASP A 187 42.51 32.64 31.95
CA ASP A 187 42.93 31.23 31.97
C ASP A 187 41.81 30.28 31.50
N ILE A 188 40.55 30.54 31.86
CA ILE A 188 39.39 29.78 31.36
C ILE A 188 39.19 30.01 29.86
N VAL A 189 39.31 31.26 29.40
CA VAL A 189 39.17 31.59 27.98
C VAL A 189 40.29 30.94 27.17
N LEU A 190 41.54 31.01 27.65
CA LEU A 190 42.68 30.33 27.03
C LEU A 190 42.50 28.81 27.03
N GLY A 191 42.08 28.21 28.15
CA GLY A 191 41.79 26.78 28.23
C GLY A 191 40.69 26.34 27.25
N ASN A 192 39.63 27.12 27.09
CA ASN A 192 38.58 26.83 26.10
C ASN A 192 39.09 26.98 24.65
N TYR A 193 40.01 27.92 24.39
CA TYR A 193 40.65 28.04 23.08
C TYR A 193 41.61 26.87 22.81
N GLU A 194 42.39 26.45 23.81
CA GLU A 194 43.29 25.29 23.73
C GLU A 194 42.50 23.99 23.53
N GLU A 195 41.38 23.80 24.25
CA GLU A 195 40.49 22.65 24.09
C GLU A 195 39.87 22.63 22.68
N ARG A 196 39.37 23.78 22.22
CA ARG A 196 38.83 23.90 20.85
C ARG A 196 39.88 23.71 19.77
N GLU A 197 41.11 24.15 20.00
CA GLU A 197 42.25 23.91 19.11
C GLU A 197 42.60 22.42 19.08
N GLN A 198 42.59 21.74 20.23
CA GLN A 198 42.80 20.28 20.30
C GLN A 198 41.68 19.50 19.60
N GLU A 199 40.42 19.88 19.78
CA GLU A 199 39.29 19.29 19.05
C GLU A 199 39.44 19.47 17.55
N LEU A 200 39.77 20.68 17.09
CA LEU A 200 40.00 20.95 15.66
C LEU A 200 41.18 20.15 15.10
N LEU A 201 42.27 20.00 15.85
CA LEU A 201 43.40 19.15 15.45
C LEU A 201 43.01 17.67 15.38
N ALA A 202 42.20 17.19 16.33
CA ALA A 202 41.70 15.82 16.34
C ALA A 202 40.74 15.56 15.16
N GLU A 203 39.82 16.49 14.87
CA GLU A 203 38.96 16.44 13.69
C GLU A 203 39.78 16.49 12.39
N ASN A 204 40.83 17.32 12.33
CA ASN A 204 41.71 17.40 11.17
C ASN A 204 42.46 16.08 10.94
N GLU A 205 42.94 15.45 12.01
CA GLU A 205 43.60 14.15 11.94
C GLU A 205 42.62 13.04 11.53
N GLN A 206 41.40 13.07 12.04
CA GLN A 206 40.34 12.14 11.65
C GLN A 206 39.96 12.30 10.17
N LEU A 207 39.87 13.55 9.68
CA LEU A 207 39.61 13.84 8.27
C LEU A 207 40.77 13.39 7.37
N ARG A 208 42.02 13.61 7.79
CA ARG A 208 43.20 13.08 7.10
C ARG A 208 43.16 11.55 7.05
N GLY A 209 42.83 10.90 8.16
CA GLY A 209 42.65 9.45 8.24
C GLY A 209 41.60 8.94 7.25
N ALA A 210 40.40 9.53 7.26
CA ALA A 210 39.32 9.16 6.34
C ALA A 210 39.70 9.38 4.86
N LEU A 211 40.46 10.44 4.56
CA LEU A 211 40.98 10.70 3.21
C LEU A 211 42.04 9.67 2.79
N TYR A 212 42.91 9.24 3.72
CA TYR A 212 43.86 8.16 3.46
C TYR A 212 43.17 6.82 3.23
N GLU A 213 42.12 6.51 4.00
CA GLU A 213 41.29 5.31 3.82
C GLU A 213 40.57 5.32 2.47
N LEU A 214 39.96 6.45 2.09
CA LEU A 214 39.32 6.62 0.80
C LEU A 214 40.33 6.51 -0.35
N TYR A 215 41.51 7.12 -0.21
CA TYR A 215 42.58 6.99 -1.18
C TYR A 215 43.06 5.54 -1.31
N ALA A 216 43.20 4.81 -0.20
CA ALA A 216 43.58 3.40 -0.21
C ALA A 216 42.53 2.55 -0.96
N HIS A 217 41.24 2.75 -0.68
CA HIS A 217 40.16 2.05 -1.38
C HIS A 217 40.07 2.41 -2.87
N VAL A 218 40.26 3.68 -3.24
CA VAL A 218 40.29 4.08 -4.65
C VAL A 218 41.51 3.49 -5.36
N THR A 219 42.66 3.42 -4.70
CA THR A 219 43.87 2.81 -5.25
C THR A 219 43.71 1.30 -5.42
N GLU A 220 43.08 0.61 -4.45
CA GLU A 220 42.74 -0.81 -4.52
C GLU A 220 41.75 -1.10 -5.66
N LEU A 221 40.71 -0.27 -5.82
CA LEU A 221 39.75 -0.38 -6.93
C LEU A 221 40.41 -0.13 -8.29
N LEU A 222 41.33 0.83 -8.37
CA LEU A 222 42.06 1.12 -9.61
C LEU A 222 43.09 0.02 -9.93
N GLN A 223 43.75 -0.57 -8.92
CA GLN A 223 44.63 -1.72 -9.11
C GLN A 223 43.86 -2.96 -9.55
N ALA A 224 42.72 -3.25 -8.91
CA ALA A 224 41.83 -4.34 -9.33
C ALA A 224 41.32 -4.16 -10.77
N LYS A 225 41.08 -2.92 -11.21
CA LYS A 225 40.73 -2.58 -12.60
C LYS A 225 41.89 -2.70 -13.58
N VAL A 226 43.13 -2.50 -13.14
CA VAL A 226 44.34 -2.66 -13.95
C VAL A 226 44.69 -4.14 -14.11
N ASP A 227 44.52 -4.94 -13.06
CA ASP A 227 44.70 -6.40 -13.11
C ASP A 227 43.65 -7.08 -14.01
N ASP A 228 42.38 -6.63 -13.98
CA ASP A 228 41.31 -7.09 -14.91
C ASP A 228 41.59 -6.73 -16.38
N HIS A 229 42.42 -5.71 -16.64
CA HIS A 229 42.76 -5.26 -17.99
C HIS A 229 44.01 -5.95 -18.55
N ASP A 230 44.90 -6.47 -17.70
CA ASP A 230 46.12 -7.19 -18.08
C ASP A 230 45.85 -8.67 -18.42
N ASP A 231 44.85 -9.29 -17.78
CA ASP A 231 44.41 -10.66 -18.10
C ASP A 231 43.67 -10.77 -19.45
N LEU A 232 43.16 -9.65 -19.99
CA LEU A 232 42.49 -9.59 -21.30
C LEU A 232 43.41 -9.09 -22.44
N ALA A 233 44.60 -8.60 -22.14
CA ALA A 233 45.58 -8.13 -23.14
C ALA A 233 46.66 -9.19 -23.50
N SER A 234 46.65 -10.34 -22.83
CA SER A 234 47.62 -11.44 -23.03
C SER A 234 47.18 -12.46 -24.08
N SER A 235 46.56 -12.00 -25.17
CA SER A 235 46.26 -12.83 -26.34
C SER A 235 46.31 -11.98 -27.60
N GLN A 236 47.32 -12.25 -28.42
CA GLN A 236 47.43 -11.95 -29.86
C GLN A 236 48.43 -10.85 -30.28
N ASP A 237 49.64 -11.36 -30.54
CA ASP A 237 50.49 -11.11 -31.70
C ASP A 237 51.41 -9.88 -31.77
N GLY A 238 52.62 -10.17 -32.24
CA GLY A 238 53.82 -9.38 -32.07
C GLY A 238 54.01 -8.24 -33.06
N SER A 239 54.76 -7.23 -32.61
CA SER A 239 55.65 -6.47 -33.47
C SER A 239 56.70 -5.76 -32.63
N GLU A 240 57.95 -6.05 -32.95
CA GLU A 240 59.13 -5.37 -32.42
C GLU A 240 59.15 -3.91 -32.88
N THR A 241 59.14 -2.96 -31.96
CA THR A 241 59.91 -1.72 -32.13
C THR A 241 60.47 -1.28 -30.78
N ASN A 242 61.79 -1.26 -30.76
CA ASN A 242 62.69 -0.80 -29.74
C ASN A 242 62.57 0.72 -29.54
N ASP A 243 62.25 1.20 -28.33
CA ASP A 243 62.92 2.40 -27.81
C ASP A 243 62.99 2.36 -26.27
N GLN A 244 64.21 2.50 -25.77
CA GLN A 244 64.54 2.53 -24.36
C GLN A 244 64.29 3.93 -23.81
N THR A 245 63.38 4.04 -22.85
CA THR A 245 63.54 5.03 -21.79
C THR A 245 63.38 4.35 -20.44
N ASP A 246 64.53 4.20 -19.77
CA ASP A 246 64.64 3.98 -18.33
C ASP A 246 63.76 4.99 -17.59
N ALA A 247 62.64 4.53 -17.01
CA ALA A 247 61.92 5.25 -15.98
C ALA A 247 62.02 4.42 -14.68
N PRO A 248 62.79 4.89 -13.68
CA PRO A 248 63.06 4.13 -12.47
C PRO A 248 61.77 3.80 -11.71
N ARG A 249 61.71 2.57 -11.19
CA ARG A 249 60.83 2.19 -10.08
C ARG A 249 61.06 3.13 -8.89
N HIS A 250 60.36 4.26 -8.88
CA HIS A 250 60.32 5.22 -7.78
C HIS A 250 58.95 5.21 -7.10
N TYR A 251 58.33 4.03 -6.98
CA TYR A 251 57.28 3.79 -5.99
C TYR A 251 57.92 3.62 -4.62
N ARG A 252 58.45 4.70 -4.02
CA ARG A 252 58.59 4.76 -2.54
C ARG A 252 58.99 6.09 -1.90
N ASP A 253 59.01 7.21 -2.62
CA ASP A 253 59.26 8.50 -1.96
C ASP A 253 57.98 9.33 -1.84
N LYS A 254 57.75 9.77 -0.61
CA LYS A 254 56.62 10.54 -0.09
C LYS A 254 56.22 11.66 -1.05
N VAL A 255 55.22 11.42 -1.88
CA VAL A 255 54.49 12.49 -2.56
C VAL A 255 53.62 13.15 -1.50
N ILE A 256 54.13 14.24 -0.93
CA ILE A 256 53.27 15.24 -0.30
C ILE A 256 52.40 15.79 -1.43
N LEU A 257 51.19 15.26 -1.54
CA LEU A 257 50.21 15.62 -2.55
C LEU A 257 49.88 17.12 -2.38
N PRO A 258 50.13 17.99 -3.38
CA PRO A 258 49.77 19.39 -3.26
C PRO A 258 48.24 19.49 -3.24
N TYR A 259 47.69 19.88 -2.09
CA TYR A 259 46.25 20.11 -1.88
C TYR A 259 45.63 20.95 -3.02
N GLU A 260 46.41 21.85 -3.63
CA GLU A 260 46.05 22.66 -4.78
C GLU A 260 45.67 21.82 -6.02
N LEU A 261 46.47 20.80 -6.39
CA LEU A 261 46.21 20.00 -7.61
C LEU A 261 45.02 19.05 -7.44
N VAL A 262 44.82 18.54 -6.22
CA VAL A 262 43.66 17.69 -5.89
C VAL A 262 42.41 18.52 -5.76
N ARG A 263 42.48 19.72 -5.16
CA ARG A 263 41.37 20.67 -5.12
C ARG A 263 40.92 21.04 -6.53
N ASP A 264 41.85 21.36 -7.41
CA ASP A 264 41.50 21.83 -8.76
C ASP A 264 40.95 20.69 -9.63
N ARG A 265 41.49 19.47 -9.49
CA ARG A 265 40.91 18.27 -10.11
C ARG A 265 39.53 17.94 -9.54
N LEU A 266 39.38 17.91 -8.22
CA LEU A 266 38.10 17.64 -7.56
C LEU A 266 37.04 18.68 -7.92
N ASN A 267 37.42 19.96 -8.03
CA ASN A 267 36.51 21.01 -8.48
C ASN A 267 36.13 20.85 -9.96
N GLN A 268 37.07 20.49 -10.83
CA GLN A 268 36.77 20.22 -12.24
C GLN A 268 35.89 18.98 -12.41
N ASP A 269 36.14 17.92 -11.64
CA ASP A 269 35.37 16.68 -11.67
C ASP A 269 33.97 16.90 -11.08
N MET A 270 33.85 17.70 -10.01
CA MET A 270 32.56 18.09 -9.44
C MET A 270 31.78 19.00 -10.40
N GLN A 271 32.44 19.91 -11.12
CA GLN A 271 31.81 20.72 -12.16
C GLN A 271 31.31 19.87 -13.32
N LYS A 272 32.14 18.94 -13.82
CA LYS A 272 31.72 17.98 -14.86
C LYS A 272 30.57 17.12 -14.40
N LEU A 273 30.61 16.58 -13.18
CA LEU A 273 29.53 15.77 -12.64
C LEU A 273 28.21 16.55 -12.54
N VAL A 274 28.26 17.83 -12.14
CA VAL A 274 27.09 18.71 -12.11
C VAL A 274 26.57 19.01 -13.52
N GLU A 275 27.48 19.16 -14.49
CA GLU A 275 27.14 19.43 -15.89
C GLU A 275 26.52 18.19 -16.56
N ASP A 276 27.05 17.00 -16.27
CA ASP A 276 26.51 15.70 -16.67
C ASP A 276 25.15 15.45 -16.01
N LEU A 277 25.01 15.68 -14.70
CA LEU A 277 23.72 15.60 -13.98
C LEU A 277 22.69 16.57 -14.54
N LYS A 278 23.11 17.76 -14.96
CA LYS A 278 22.22 18.74 -15.60
C LYS A 278 21.81 18.26 -16.98
N GLY A 279 22.74 17.67 -17.75
CA GLY A 279 22.44 17.03 -19.03
C GLY A 279 21.48 15.85 -18.88
N ASP A 280 21.71 14.98 -17.91
CA ASP A 280 20.85 13.84 -17.58
C ASP A 280 19.50 14.29 -17.07
N TRP A 281 19.44 15.32 -16.23
CA TRP A 281 18.17 15.89 -15.75
C TRP A 281 17.39 16.51 -16.90
N GLN A 282 18.05 17.22 -17.82
CA GLN A 282 17.42 17.75 -19.01
C GLN A 282 16.96 16.63 -19.93
N SER A 283 17.78 15.61 -20.17
CA SER A 283 17.42 14.44 -20.99
C SER A 283 16.24 13.67 -20.38
N MET A 284 16.27 13.39 -19.08
CA MET A 284 15.17 12.81 -18.31
C MET A 284 13.92 13.69 -18.31
N HIS A 285 14.06 15.02 -18.27
CA HIS A 285 12.94 15.95 -18.36
C HIS A 285 12.31 15.95 -19.76
N HIS A 286 13.12 15.96 -20.81
CA HIS A 286 12.65 15.84 -22.19
C HIS A 286 12.08 14.44 -22.46
N GLN A 287 12.63 13.39 -21.84
CA GLN A 287 12.13 12.02 -21.93
C GLN A 287 10.85 11.82 -21.12
N ALA A 288 10.70 12.48 -19.97
CA ALA A 288 9.46 12.53 -19.21
C ALA A 288 8.37 13.35 -19.93
N GLN A 289 8.75 14.45 -20.58
CA GLN A 289 7.85 15.20 -21.47
C GLN A 289 7.50 14.40 -22.74
N ALA A 290 8.41 13.58 -23.27
CA ALA A 290 8.15 12.69 -24.40
C ALA A 290 7.33 11.45 -23.98
N GLN A 291 7.42 11.01 -22.73
CA GLN A 291 6.56 9.95 -22.17
C GLN A 291 5.14 10.43 -21.85
N VAL A 292 4.95 11.74 -21.64
CA VAL A 292 3.62 12.36 -21.72
C VAL A 292 3.34 12.60 -23.19
N ASP A 293 2.95 11.54 -23.88
CA ASP A 293 2.53 11.59 -25.27
C ASP A 293 1.43 12.66 -25.40
N ALA A 294 1.76 13.82 -25.98
CA ALA A 294 0.87 14.97 -26.00
C ALA A 294 -0.47 14.64 -26.67
N GLY A 295 -0.47 13.65 -27.57
CA GLY A 295 -1.69 13.06 -28.15
C GLY A 295 -2.53 12.29 -27.14
N LEU A 296 -1.92 11.47 -26.28
CA LEU A 296 -2.64 10.73 -25.23
C LEU A 296 -3.21 11.69 -24.18
N LEU A 297 -2.48 12.75 -23.81
CA LEU A 297 -2.99 13.75 -22.87
C LEU A 297 -4.18 14.50 -23.47
N ALA A 298 -4.10 14.90 -24.74
CA ALA A 298 -5.20 15.53 -25.46
C ALA A 298 -6.42 14.61 -25.61
N GLU A 299 -6.22 13.31 -25.83
CA GLU A 299 -7.29 12.31 -25.87
C GLU A 299 -7.96 12.14 -24.48
N LYS A 300 -7.16 12.11 -23.41
CA LYS A 300 -7.68 12.07 -22.04
C LYS A 300 -8.40 13.36 -21.66
N GLU A 301 -7.95 14.52 -22.13
CA GLU A 301 -8.64 15.80 -21.93
C GLU A 301 -9.95 15.88 -22.71
N ALA A 302 -9.98 15.36 -23.95
CA ALA A 302 -11.19 15.28 -24.77
C ALA A 302 -12.24 14.35 -24.14
N THR A 303 -11.83 13.15 -23.70
CA THR A 303 -12.74 12.20 -23.02
C THR A 303 -13.23 12.73 -21.66
N LEU A 304 -12.39 13.44 -20.91
CA LEU A 304 -12.83 14.15 -19.69
C LEU A 304 -13.82 15.27 -19.98
N HIS A 305 -13.68 15.97 -21.12
CA HIS A 305 -14.62 17.00 -21.51
C HIS A 305 -15.98 16.40 -21.92
N GLU A 306 -15.97 15.31 -22.68
CA GLU A 306 -17.17 14.56 -23.07
C GLU A 306 -17.92 14.05 -21.83
N LEU A 307 -17.22 13.41 -20.89
CA LEU A 307 -17.82 12.92 -19.64
C LEU A 307 -18.41 14.04 -18.78
N ARG A 308 -17.80 15.25 -18.80
CA ARG A 308 -18.36 16.42 -18.11
C ARG A 308 -19.67 16.90 -18.74
N LEU A 309 -19.75 16.91 -20.07
CA LEU A 309 -20.99 17.27 -20.77
C LEU A 309 -22.09 16.23 -20.50
N GLU A 310 -21.76 14.94 -20.51
CA GLU A 310 -22.70 13.88 -20.14
C GLU A 310 -23.22 14.06 -18.71
N LEU A 311 -22.35 14.34 -17.75
CA LEU A 311 -22.74 14.64 -16.38
C LEU A 311 -23.68 15.85 -16.29
N GLU A 312 -23.42 16.91 -17.04
CA GLU A 312 -24.28 18.09 -17.10
C GLU A 312 -25.66 17.74 -17.69
N THR A 313 -25.72 16.96 -18.78
CA THR A 313 -27.00 16.53 -19.35
C THR A 313 -27.79 15.63 -18.41
N LEU A 314 -27.14 14.70 -17.71
CA LEU A 314 -27.77 13.84 -16.71
C LEU A 314 -28.27 14.66 -15.52
N GLN A 315 -27.49 15.65 -15.08
CA GLN A 315 -27.89 16.56 -14.02
C GLN A 315 -29.11 17.40 -14.42
N ASN A 316 -29.16 17.88 -15.67
CA ASN A 316 -30.32 18.59 -16.21
C ASN A 316 -31.55 17.68 -16.32
N LYS A 317 -31.39 16.42 -16.77
CA LYS A 317 -32.48 15.43 -16.80
C LYS A 317 -33.02 15.14 -15.39
N ILE A 318 -32.13 14.94 -14.41
CA ILE A 318 -32.51 14.76 -13.00
C ILE A 318 -33.26 15.98 -12.48
N GLN A 319 -32.82 17.19 -12.82
CA GLN A 319 -33.52 18.41 -12.43
C GLN A 319 -34.91 18.50 -13.06
N GLY A 320 -35.04 18.19 -14.36
CA GLY A 320 -36.34 18.11 -15.03
C GLY A 320 -37.28 17.08 -14.38
N TYR A 321 -36.77 15.89 -14.03
CA TYR A 321 -37.56 14.90 -13.30
C TYR A 321 -37.98 15.39 -11.91
N LYS A 322 -37.13 16.11 -11.20
CA LYS A 322 -37.49 16.72 -9.91
C LYS A 322 -38.60 17.75 -10.07
N ASP A 323 -38.55 18.57 -11.11
CA ASP A 323 -39.56 19.59 -11.36
C ASP A 323 -40.91 18.95 -11.74
N VAL A 324 -40.90 17.88 -12.54
CA VAL A 324 -42.09 17.09 -12.86
C VAL A 324 -42.67 16.44 -11.60
N ILE A 325 -41.84 15.84 -10.74
CA ILE A 325 -42.30 15.24 -9.48
C ILE A 325 -42.88 16.32 -8.55
N ALA A 326 -42.30 17.51 -8.51
CA ALA A 326 -42.81 18.62 -7.72
C ALA A 326 -44.20 19.06 -8.22
N GLU A 327 -44.38 19.17 -9.54
CA GLU A 327 -45.66 19.54 -10.12
C GLU A 327 -46.71 18.43 -9.95
N GLN A 328 -46.34 17.16 -10.12
CA GLN A 328 -47.21 16.02 -9.82
C GLN A 328 -47.62 16.02 -8.35
N SER A 329 -46.69 16.28 -7.43
CA SER A 329 -46.98 16.38 -5.99
C SER A 329 -47.93 17.53 -5.69
N ARG A 330 -47.76 18.69 -6.35
CA ARG A 330 -48.65 19.85 -6.25
C ARG A 330 -50.06 19.54 -6.73
N VAL A 331 -50.19 18.84 -7.87
CA VAL A 331 -51.48 18.44 -8.43
C VAL A 331 -52.17 17.40 -7.52
N ILE A 332 -51.42 16.44 -6.98
CA ILE A 332 -51.93 15.46 -6.01
C ILE A 332 -52.38 16.16 -4.72
N GLU A 333 -51.61 17.11 -4.18
CA GLU A 333 -52.03 17.88 -3.01
C GLU A 333 -53.29 18.71 -3.31
N MET A 334 -53.39 19.29 -4.50
CA MET A 334 -54.56 20.05 -4.92
C MET A 334 -55.80 19.16 -5.09
N SER A 335 -55.65 17.95 -5.65
CA SER A 335 -56.76 17.00 -5.81
C SER A 335 -57.16 16.37 -4.48
N LEU A 336 -56.21 16.05 -3.59
CA LEU A 336 -56.48 15.52 -2.26
C LEU A 336 -57.17 16.58 -1.38
N SER A 337 -56.74 17.85 -1.48
CA SER A 337 -57.36 18.97 -0.77
C SER A 337 -58.69 19.44 -1.39
N ALA A 338 -58.96 19.14 -2.66
CA ALA A 338 -60.28 19.28 -3.29
C ALA A 338 -61.23 18.15 -2.86
N THR A 339 -60.72 16.91 -2.78
CA THR A 339 -61.48 15.72 -2.34
C THR A 339 -61.86 15.80 -0.86
N LEU A 340 -61.00 16.39 -0.02
CA LEU A 340 -61.30 16.63 1.40
C LEU A 340 -62.28 17.79 1.64
N ARG A 341 -62.54 18.64 0.63
CA ARG A 341 -63.44 19.80 0.76
C ARG A 341 -64.91 19.52 0.42
N HIS A 342 -65.25 18.38 -0.19
CA HIS A 342 -66.64 18.02 -0.49
C HIS A 342 -66.92 16.52 -0.28
N PRO A 343 -68.03 16.14 0.40
CA PRO A 343 -68.43 14.73 0.55
C PRO A 343 -68.99 14.20 -0.78
N PRO A 344 -69.06 12.87 -0.98
CA PRO A 344 -69.26 12.31 -2.30
C PRO A 344 -70.72 12.51 -2.71
N ARG A 345 -70.93 13.31 -3.75
CA ARG A 345 -72.15 13.26 -4.53
C ARG A 345 -71.81 12.67 -5.89
N GLN A 346 -72.47 11.55 -6.17
CA GLN A 346 -72.80 11.11 -7.52
C GLN A 346 -73.24 12.34 -8.29
N ASP A 347 -72.48 12.74 -9.29
CA ASP A 347 -73.00 12.97 -10.63
C ASP A 347 -71.82 13.23 -11.58
N SER A 348 -71.93 12.56 -12.72
CA SER A 348 -71.10 12.71 -13.91
C SER A 348 -71.06 14.18 -14.35
N ASP A 349 -69.99 14.54 -15.06
CA ASP A 349 -69.79 15.82 -15.75
C ASP A 349 -69.52 17.06 -14.90
N ALA A 350 -68.27 17.21 -14.47
CA ALA A 350 -67.60 18.50 -14.53
C ALA A 350 -66.09 18.32 -14.38
N LEU A 351 -65.36 18.30 -15.51
CA LEU A 351 -64.18 19.12 -15.77
C LEU A 351 -63.62 18.72 -17.14
N GLY A 352 -63.87 19.58 -18.13
CA GLY A 352 -63.39 19.45 -19.49
C GLY A 352 -61.86 19.48 -19.57
N ILE A 353 -61.27 18.30 -19.56
CA ILE A 353 -59.92 18.06 -20.06
C ILE A 353 -60.08 17.65 -21.51
N ASN A 354 -59.74 18.54 -22.44
CA ASN A 354 -59.48 18.14 -23.83
C ASN A 354 -58.25 17.23 -23.81
N LEU A 355 -58.50 15.93 -23.68
CA LEU A 355 -57.50 14.91 -23.97
C LEU A 355 -57.42 14.81 -25.49
N PRO A 356 -56.25 15.04 -26.13
CA PRO A 356 -56.08 14.69 -27.53
C PRO A 356 -56.34 13.20 -27.66
N ASN A 357 -57.44 12.85 -28.31
CA ASN A 357 -57.88 11.48 -28.49
C ASN A 357 -57.24 10.89 -29.75
N ASP A 358 -55.92 10.99 -29.84
CA ASP A 358 -55.07 10.32 -30.86
C ASP A 358 -53.87 9.68 -30.14
N LEU A 359 -54.16 8.85 -29.14
CA LEU A 359 -53.21 7.88 -28.65
C LEU A 359 -53.66 6.53 -29.19
N ASP A 360 -52.94 6.02 -30.19
CA ASP A 360 -53.13 4.65 -30.67
C ASP A 360 -53.05 3.71 -29.46
N PRO A 361 -54.14 2.98 -29.12
CA PRO A 361 -54.17 2.12 -27.94
C PRO A 361 -53.08 1.05 -28.03
N ASP A 362 -52.71 0.64 -29.25
CA ASP A 362 -51.64 -0.30 -29.53
C ASP A 362 -50.25 0.29 -29.24
N ALA A 363 -50.02 1.59 -29.52
CA ALA A 363 -48.75 2.25 -29.24
C ALA A 363 -48.54 2.47 -27.73
N LEU A 364 -49.60 2.82 -27.00
CA LEU A 364 -49.59 2.90 -25.53
C LEU A 364 -49.39 1.53 -24.88
N GLN A 365 -49.95 0.48 -25.47
CA GLN A 365 -49.79 -0.89 -24.99
C GLN A 365 -48.35 -1.36 -25.21
N GLU A 366 -47.76 -1.07 -26.37
CA GLU A 366 -46.36 -1.38 -26.68
C GLU A 366 -45.39 -0.62 -25.76
N GLU A 367 -45.64 0.67 -25.48
CA GLU A 367 -44.84 1.45 -24.55
C GLU A 367 -44.94 0.91 -23.10
N ARG A 368 -46.14 0.47 -22.69
CA ARG A 368 -46.35 -0.18 -21.38
C ARG A 368 -45.61 -1.51 -21.27
N GLU A 369 -45.67 -2.34 -22.31
CA GLU A 369 -44.94 -3.61 -22.35
C GLU A 369 -43.43 -3.39 -22.38
N ALA A 370 -42.94 -2.35 -23.07
CA ALA A 370 -41.53 -1.97 -23.05
C ALA A 370 -41.07 -1.50 -21.66
N LEU A 371 -41.88 -0.67 -20.98
CA LEU A 371 -41.60 -0.24 -19.62
C LEU A 371 -41.67 -1.38 -18.61
N GLU A 372 -42.57 -2.34 -18.80
CA GLU A 372 -42.68 -3.52 -17.95
C GLU A 372 -41.46 -4.45 -18.12
N LYS A 373 -40.98 -4.63 -19.35
CA LYS A 373 -39.72 -5.35 -19.64
C LYS A 373 -38.53 -4.65 -18.98
N GLN A 374 -38.40 -3.33 -19.14
CA GLN A 374 -37.32 -2.56 -18.48
C GLN A 374 -37.40 -2.65 -16.95
N ARG A 375 -38.60 -2.62 -16.37
CA ARG A 375 -38.79 -2.81 -14.93
C ARG A 375 -38.39 -4.21 -14.47
N ALA A 376 -38.74 -5.24 -15.24
CA ALA A 376 -38.35 -6.61 -14.94
C ALA A 376 -36.82 -6.79 -15.00
N GLU A 377 -36.16 -6.23 -16.01
CA GLU A 377 -34.69 -6.23 -16.14
C GLU A 377 -34.02 -5.53 -14.94
N LEU A 378 -34.49 -4.33 -14.57
CA LEU A 378 -33.94 -3.61 -13.40
C LEU A 378 -34.16 -4.37 -12.09
N GLU A 379 -35.27 -5.09 -11.95
CA GLU A 379 -35.54 -5.91 -10.76
C GLU A 379 -34.63 -7.15 -10.72
N GLU A 380 -34.36 -7.77 -11.87
CA GLU A 380 -33.37 -8.86 -11.98
C GLU A 380 -31.95 -8.38 -11.67
N GLU A 381 -31.55 -7.22 -12.18
CA GLU A 381 -30.27 -6.60 -11.85
C GLU A 381 -30.19 -6.32 -10.35
N ARG A 382 -31.22 -5.71 -9.75
CA ARG A 382 -31.29 -5.49 -8.30
C ARG A 382 -31.17 -6.78 -7.51
N ARG A 383 -31.82 -7.87 -7.95
CA ARG A 383 -31.67 -9.19 -7.32
C ARG A 383 -30.23 -9.68 -7.41
N LYS A 384 -29.60 -9.62 -8.59
CA LYS A 384 -28.20 -10.01 -8.79
C LYS A 384 -27.24 -9.18 -7.91
N PHE A 385 -27.44 -7.87 -7.82
CA PHE A 385 -26.65 -7.00 -6.94
C PHE A 385 -26.85 -7.32 -5.46
N THR A 386 -28.09 -7.60 -5.04
CA THR A 386 -28.41 -7.95 -3.66
C THR A 386 -27.78 -9.30 -3.29
N GLU A 387 -27.88 -10.29 -4.17
CA GLU A 387 -27.27 -11.61 -3.99
C GLU A 387 -25.73 -11.51 -3.93
N ALA A 388 -25.12 -10.76 -4.85
CA ALA A 388 -23.68 -10.51 -4.83
C ALA A 388 -23.22 -9.82 -3.53
N ALA A 389 -24.01 -8.87 -3.01
CA ALA A 389 -23.69 -8.20 -1.74
C ALA A 389 -23.79 -9.17 -0.54
N ILE A 390 -24.77 -10.09 -0.55
CA ILE A 390 -24.90 -11.13 0.48
C ILE A 390 -23.73 -12.11 0.39
N LEU A 391 -23.38 -12.58 -0.81
CA LEU A 391 -22.24 -13.48 -1.04
C LEU A 391 -20.93 -12.84 -0.59
N LEU A 392 -20.68 -11.58 -0.94
CA LEU A 392 -19.52 -10.84 -0.48
C LEU A 392 -19.52 -10.66 1.05
N GLY A 393 -20.70 -10.52 1.66
CA GLY A 393 -20.86 -10.52 3.12
C GLY A 393 -20.44 -11.84 3.77
N GLN A 394 -20.90 -12.96 3.21
CA GLN A 394 -20.56 -14.31 3.67
C GLN A 394 -19.06 -14.60 3.49
N GLU A 395 -18.48 -14.22 2.36
CA GLU A 395 -17.03 -14.38 2.10
C GLU A 395 -16.19 -13.52 3.04
N ARG A 396 -16.61 -12.29 3.34
CA ARG A 396 -15.95 -11.46 4.36
C ARG A 396 -16.04 -12.10 5.74
N GLU A 397 -17.14 -12.78 6.07
CA GLU A 397 -17.28 -13.47 7.33
C GLU A 397 -16.42 -14.74 7.41
N SER A 398 -16.34 -15.54 6.33
CA SER A 398 -15.45 -16.71 6.27
C SER A 398 -13.98 -16.29 6.40
N LEU A 399 -13.55 -15.26 5.68
CA LEU A 399 -12.20 -14.71 5.79
C LEU A 399 -11.90 -14.17 7.19
N ARG A 400 -12.89 -13.56 7.86
CA ARG A 400 -12.73 -13.13 9.25
C ARG A 400 -12.51 -14.31 10.19
N LYS A 401 -13.26 -15.41 10.01
CA LYS A 401 -13.12 -16.66 10.79
C LYS A 401 -11.77 -17.33 10.53
N GLU A 402 -11.32 -17.42 9.28
CA GLU A 402 -10.00 -17.96 8.94
C GLU A 402 -8.87 -17.14 9.57
N ARG A 403 -8.97 -15.81 9.51
CA ARG A 403 -8.01 -14.91 10.14
C ARG A 403 -8.01 -15.04 11.67
N ASP A 404 -9.17 -15.22 12.31
CA ASP A 404 -9.24 -15.51 13.75
C ASP A 404 -8.58 -16.86 14.08
N ALA A 405 -8.88 -17.92 13.31
CA ALA A 405 -8.28 -19.24 13.50
C ALA A 405 -6.75 -19.22 13.33
N LEU A 406 -6.24 -18.44 12.37
CA LEU A 406 -4.80 -18.22 12.20
C LEU A 406 -4.17 -17.49 13.39
N LEU A 407 -4.84 -16.48 13.93
CA LEU A 407 -4.38 -15.77 15.12
C LEU A 407 -4.37 -16.71 16.34
N GLU A 408 -5.39 -17.54 16.51
CA GLU A 408 -5.41 -18.56 17.56
C GLU A 408 -4.29 -19.58 17.39
N HIS A 409 -4.04 -20.07 16.18
CA HIS A 409 -2.94 -20.99 15.90
C HIS A 409 -1.59 -20.35 16.22
N LYS A 410 -1.40 -19.08 15.85
CA LYS A 410 -0.21 -18.31 16.21
C LYS A 410 -0.07 -18.14 17.72
N GLN A 411 -1.16 -17.82 18.43
CA GLN A 411 -1.16 -17.73 19.89
C GLN A 411 -0.81 -19.07 20.52
N LYS A 412 -1.40 -20.19 20.06
CA LYS A 412 -1.08 -21.55 20.51
C LYS A 412 0.39 -21.88 20.33
N LEU A 413 0.95 -21.62 19.14
CA LEU A 413 2.38 -21.81 18.89
C LEU A 413 3.27 -20.93 19.77
N GLN A 414 2.90 -19.66 19.98
CA GLN A 414 3.63 -18.76 20.88
C GLN A 414 3.56 -19.26 22.33
N THR A 415 2.39 -19.70 22.81
CA THR A 415 2.24 -20.27 24.15
C THR A 415 3.02 -21.58 24.30
N ALA A 416 3.00 -22.46 23.29
CA ALA A 416 3.79 -23.69 23.29
C ALA A 416 5.29 -23.41 23.28
N ALA A 417 5.74 -22.43 22.50
CA ALA A 417 7.13 -21.98 22.50
C ALA A 417 7.54 -21.39 23.86
N ILE A 418 6.65 -20.65 24.52
CA ILE A 418 6.89 -20.17 25.89
C ILE A 418 6.99 -21.36 26.84
N LEU A 419 6.01 -22.28 26.84
CA LEU A 419 5.98 -23.46 27.71
C LEU A 419 7.21 -24.36 27.54
N ASN A 420 7.68 -24.57 26.30
CA ASN A 420 8.88 -25.35 26.00
C ASN A 420 10.17 -24.66 26.45
N ASN A 421 10.16 -23.34 26.58
CA ASN A 421 11.29 -22.55 27.07
C ASN A 421 11.22 -22.27 28.59
N ILE A 422 10.24 -22.84 29.31
CA ILE A 422 10.22 -22.76 30.77
C ILE A 422 11.27 -23.75 31.32
N PRO A 423 12.25 -23.30 32.11
CA PRO A 423 13.19 -24.20 32.76
C PRO A 423 12.45 -25.16 33.71
N SER A 424 12.86 -26.43 33.74
CA SER A 424 12.32 -27.45 34.64
C SER A 424 12.22 -26.90 36.06
N THR A 425 11.04 -27.05 36.68
CA THR A 425 10.73 -26.51 38.00
C THR A 425 11.86 -26.88 38.96
N PRO A 426 12.59 -25.89 39.50
CA PRO A 426 13.74 -26.14 40.35
C PRO A 426 13.38 -27.09 41.49
N HIS A 427 14.24 -28.06 41.79
CA HIS A 427 13.95 -29.14 42.76
C HIS A 427 13.46 -28.65 44.14
N TYR A 428 13.81 -27.42 44.55
CA TYR A 428 13.35 -26.81 45.80
C TYR A 428 11.86 -26.44 45.81
N LEU A 429 11.18 -26.39 44.64
CA LEU A 429 9.73 -26.16 44.54
C LEU A 429 8.90 -27.44 44.44
N LYS A 430 9.52 -28.59 44.12
CA LYS A 430 8.81 -29.87 43.96
C LYS A 430 8.40 -30.52 45.30
N ASN A 431 8.97 -30.08 46.41
CA ASN A 431 8.77 -30.65 47.74
C ASN A 431 8.05 -29.69 48.72
N LEU A 432 7.53 -28.56 48.25
CA LEU A 432 6.62 -27.77 49.07
C LEU A 432 5.26 -28.44 49.03
N ASN A 433 4.89 -29.07 50.14
CA ASN A 433 3.53 -29.51 50.39
C ASN A 433 2.65 -28.25 50.47
N LEU A 434 1.92 -27.93 49.39
CA LEU A 434 1.08 -26.74 49.31
C LEU A 434 -0.21 -26.83 50.16
N GLU A 435 -0.41 -27.93 50.90
CA GLU A 435 -1.58 -28.08 51.78
C GLU A 435 -1.46 -27.27 53.08
N ASP A 436 -0.26 -26.81 53.45
CA ASP A 436 -0.05 -25.97 54.63
C ASP A 436 0.32 -24.52 54.25
N SER A 437 -0.49 -23.87 53.40
CA SER A 437 -0.41 -22.41 53.25
C SER A 437 -1.27 -21.72 54.30
N THR A 438 -0.63 -20.86 55.09
CA THR A 438 -1.25 -20.02 56.11
C THR A 438 -2.50 -19.28 55.58
N PRO A 439 -3.54 -19.11 56.42
CA PRO A 439 -4.87 -18.63 56.01
C PRO A 439 -4.87 -17.24 55.33
N GLU A 440 -3.79 -16.49 55.47
CA GLU A 440 -3.61 -15.15 54.91
C GLU A 440 -3.38 -15.17 53.38
N VAL A 441 -2.77 -16.23 52.83
CA VAL A 441 -2.52 -16.36 51.39
C VAL A 441 -3.80 -16.75 50.64
N LEU A 442 -4.61 -17.64 51.22
CA LEU A 442 -5.93 -18.01 50.69
C LEU A 442 -6.89 -16.82 50.68
N GLN A 443 -6.90 -15.99 51.73
CA GLN A 443 -7.69 -14.75 51.74
C GLN A 443 -7.27 -13.77 50.64
N LYS A 444 -5.97 -13.64 50.36
CA LYS A 444 -5.48 -12.75 49.30
C LYS A 444 -5.82 -13.26 47.91
N ILE A 445 -5.74 -14.57 47.69
CA ILE A 445 -6.13 -15.20 46.42
C ILE A 445 -7.64 -15.08 46.21
N GLN A 446 -8.45 -15.28 47.25
CA GLN A 446 -9.91 -15.15 47.19
C GLN A 446 -10.34 -13.68 46.97
N ALA A 447 -9.64 -12.72 47.58
CA ALA A 447 -9.86 -11.29 47.34
C ALA A 447 -9.46 -10.86 45.90
N LEU A 448 -8.41 -11.46 45.33
CA LEU A 448 -8.04 -11.23 43.94
C LEU A 448 -9.02 -11.86 42.95
N GLN A 449 -9.55 -13.05 43.26
CA GLN A 449 -10.59 -13.72 42.45
C GLN A 449 -11.91 -12.94 42.44
N LEU A 450 -12.35 -12.44 43.60
CA LEU A 450 -13.52 -11.54 43.69
C LEU A 450 -13.30 -10.20 42.97
N GLY A 451 -12.06 -9.69 42.97
CA GLY A 451 -11.69 -8.50 42.21
C GLY A 451 -11.69 -8.71 40.69
N THR A 452 -11.34 -9.90 40.22
CA THR A 452 -11.39 -10.25 38.79
C THR A 452 -12.82 -10.48 38.28
N GLU A 453 -13.70 -11.10 39.08
CA GLU A 453 -15.13 -11.25 38.73
C GLU A 453 -15.83 -9.89 38.64
N ALA A 454 -15.53 -8.96 39.56
CA ALA A 454 -16.08 -7.60 39.53
C ALA A 454 -15.65 -6.80 38.28
N LEU A 455 -14.43 -7.02 37.77
CA LEU A 455 -13.96 -6.39 36.52
C LEU A 455 -14.55 -7.05 35.27
N GLN A 456 -14.86 -8.34 35.34
CA GLN A 456 -15.48 -9.10 34.26
C GLN A 456 -16.97 -8.75 34.11
N ASP A 457 -17.68 -8.58 35.23
CA ASP A 457 -19.05 -8.06 35.28
C ASP A 457 -19.14 -6.59 34.82
N GLN A 458 -18.11 -5.78 35.11
CA GLN A 458 -18.04 -4.39 34.66
C GLN A 458 -17.78 -4.30 33.14
N ALA A 459 -17.00 -5.25 32.59
CA ALA A 459 -16.72 -5.37 31.17
C ALA A 459 -17.92 -5.93 30.37
N GLU A 460 -18.66 -6.88 30.92
CA GLU A 460 -19.93 -7.35 30.33
C GLU A 460 -21.02 -6.27 30.39
N ASN A 461 -21.13 -5.50 31.49
CA ASN A 461 -22.06 -4.37 31.55
C ASN A 461 -21.71 -3.25 30.56
N THR A 462 -20.42 -2.99 30.29
CA THR A 462 -20.03 -2.03 29.24
C THR A 462 -20.28 -2.55 27.83
N ARG A 463 -20.16 -3.86 27.59
CA ARG A 463 -20.54 -4.49 26.31
C ARG A 463 -22.05 -4.44 26.07
N LEU A 464 -22.87 -4.74 27.08
CA LEU A 464 -24.34 -4.66 26.98
C LEU A 464 -24.84 -3.22 26.80
N ARG A 465 -24.19 -2.24 27.45
CA ARG A 465 -24.53 -0.80 27.28
C ARG A 465 -24.18 -0.26 25.90
N ASN A 466 -23.14 -0.78 25.24
CA ASN A 466 -22.75 -0.39 23.89
C ASN A 466 -23.57 -1.10 22.79
N HIS A 467 -24.24 -2.21 23.10
CA HIS A 467 -25.17 -2.89 22.17
C HIS A 467 -26.61 -2.36 22.21
N MET A 468 -26.97 -1.57 23.22
CA MET A 468 -28.31 -0.94 23.36
C MET A 468 -28.32 0.56 23.01
N GLY A 469 -27.23 1.08 22.42
CA GLY A 469 -26.99 2.51 22.19
C GLY A 469 -26.94 2.97 20.73
N SER A 470 -27.46 2.19 19.77
CA SER A 470 -27.64 2.64 18.38
C SER A 470 -29.11 2.88 18.08
N PRO A 471 -29.61 4.13 18.08
CA PRO A 471 -30.94 4.40 17.56
C PRO A 471 -30.92 4.29 16.04
N LEU A 472 -31.61 3.26 15.55
CA LEU A 472 -32.17 3.18 14.20
C LEU A 472 -33.00 4.44 13.92
N SER A 473 -32.45 5.41 13.21
CA SER A 473 -33.22 6.52 12.64
C SER A 473 -33.85 6.06 11.32
N ALA A 474 -35.11 5.63 11.44
CA ALA A 474 -36.00 5.34 10.34
C ALA A 474 -36.28 6.60 9.50
N LEU A 475 -36.35 6.39 8.19
CA LEU A 475 -36.91 7.28 7.18
C LEU A 475 -38.34 7.66 7.54
N ASN A 476 -38.63 8.96 7.71
CA ASN A 476 -39.89 9.52 7.22
C ASN A 476 -39.83 11.06 7.05
N GLY A 477 -40.23 11.49 5.85
CA GLY A 477 -41.13 12.63 5.60
C GLY A 477 -40.80 14.04 6.14
N GLY A 478 -40.52 14.95 5.20
CA GLY A 478 -41.24 16.21 5.07
C GLY A 478 -40.86 17.37 5.99
N GLY A 479 -40.26 18.42 5.41
CA GLY A 479 -40.15 19.72 6.06
C GLY A 479 -39.05 20.61 5.50
N ARG A 480 -39.33 21.31 4.40
CA ARG A 480 -38.57 22.49 3.96
C ARG A 480 -39.00 23.73 4.81
N PRO A 481 -38.24 24.84 4.80
CA PRO A 481 -37.64 25.46 5.98
C PRO A 481 -38.28 26.82 6.32
N PRO A 482 -37.68 27.61 7.23
CA PRO A 482 -37.70 29.05 7.08
C PRO A 482 -36.31 29.63 6.81
N VAL A 483 -36.36 30.58 5.88
CA VAL A 483 -35.38 31.53 5.40
C VAL A 483 -34.91 32.45 6.54
N GLY A 484 -33.63 32.87 6.54
CA GLY A 484 -33.26 34.02 7.38
C GLY A 484 -31.78 34.30 7.65
N HIS A 485 -31.12 34.97 6.70
CA HIS A 485 -30.21 36.10 6.93
C HIS A 485 -28.76 35.88 7.43
N SER A 486 -27.87 36.32 6.54
CA SER A 486 -26.55 36.90 6.73
C SER A 486 -26.39 37.75 8.00
N ALA A 487 -25.29 37.55 8.73
CA ALA A 487 -24.61 38.63 9.45
C ALA A 487 -23.13 38.28 9.73
N TYR A 488 -22.25 39.14 9.21
CA TYR A 488 -20.89 39.38 9.67
C TYR A 488 -20.84 39.63 11.19
N GLY A 489 -19.78 39.20 11.88
CA GLY A 489 -19.58 39.60 13.28
C GLY A 489 -18.33 39.02 13.95
N ASN A 490 -17.19 39.69 13.76
CA ASN A 490 -16.01 39.61 14.62
C ASN A 490 -16.37 39.73 16.12
N ARG A 491 -15.77 38.89 16.98
CA ARG A 491 -15.37 39.32 18.33
C ARG A 491 -14.27 38.45 18.95
N MET A 492 -13.12 39.10 19.14
CA MET A 492 -12.15 38.83 20.20
C MET A 492 -12.80 38.86 21.59
N GLY A 493 -12.28 38.07 22.54
CA GLY A 493 -12.65 38.23 23.96
C GLY A 493 -12.27 37.09 24.92
N VAL A 494 -10.98 37.04 25.26
CA VAL A 494 -10.35 36.71 26.57
C VAL A 494 -11.25 36.21 27.73
N GLY A 495 -10.80 35.14 28.42
CA GLY A 495 -11.23 34.82 29.80
C GLY A 495 -10.93 33.37 30.24
N SER A 496 -9.68 33.02 30.54
CA SER A 496 -9.20 32.73 31.90
C SER A 496 -10.16 31.90 32.78
N HIS A 497 -9.83 30.64 33.08
CA HIS A 497 -10.09 30.02 34.40
C HIS A 497 -8.99 29.02 34.76
N ARG A 498 -8.20 29.41 35.77
CA ARG A 498 -7.27 28.57 36.52
C ARG A 498 -8.05 27.52 37.33
N ARG A 499 -7.61 26.26 37.33
CA ARG A 499 -7.59 25.46 38.56
C ARG A 499 -6.26 24.70 38.65
N ARG A 500 -5.48 25.12 39.66
CA ARG A 500 -4.39 24.36 40.26
C ARG A 500 -4.97 23.11 40.94
N ASN A 501 -4.24 22.01 40.90
CA ASN A 501 -4.06 21.22 42.11
C ASN A 501 -2.68 20.56 42.08
N ASP A 502 -1.94 20.85 43.14
CA ASP A 502 -0.62 20.34 43.49
C ASP A 502 -0.71 18.94 44.14
N ASN A 503 0.48 18.34 44.32
CA ASN A 503 0.87 17.13 45.05
C ASN A 503 1.10 15.90 44.16
N ARG A 504 2.22 15.16 44.25
CA ARG A 504 3.32 15.13 45.22
C ARG A 504 4.54 14.42 44.58
N ARG A 505 5.73 14.91 44.90
CA ARG A 505 7.03 14.24 44.74
C ARG A 505 7.08 12.93 45.54
N VAL A 506 7.71 11.90 44.97
CA VAL A 506 8.62 11.01 45.72
C VAL A 506 9.86 10.76 44.84
N SER A 507 11.02 11.03 45.41
CA SER A 507 12.36 10.83 44.86
C SER A 507 12.94 9.50 45.33
N ILE A 508 13.61 8.74 44.45
CA ILE A 508 14.69 7.77 44.79
C ILE A 508 15.57 7.71 43.52
N ALA A 509 16.69 8.43 43.45
CA ALA A 509 18.06 8.09 43.88
C ALA A 509 18.80 7.12 42.94
N ASP A 510 19.86 7.64 42.32
CA ASP A 510 20.89 6.98 41.53
C ASP A 510 21.68 5.91 42.31
N THR A 511 22.13 4.83 41.67
CA THR A 511 23.55 4.66 41.25
C THR A 511 23.82 3.29 40.59
N PRO A 512 24.88 3.18 39.75
CA PRO A 512 25.13 2.10 38.81
C PRO A 512 26.12 1.05 39.35
N LEU A 513 26.14 -0.15 38.75
CA LEU A 513 27.23 -1.11 38.93
C LEU A 513 27.89 -1.49 37.61
N ARG A 514 29.21 -1.52 37.73
CA ARG A 514 30.28 -1.56 36.76
C ARG A 514 30.64 -3.02 36.44
N SER A 515 30.97 -3.25 35.17
CA SER A 515 32.00 -4.18 34.65
C SER A 515 32.11 -5.60 35.22
N ARG A 516 32.00 -6.60 34.34
CA ARG A 516 33.06 -7.61 34.23
C ARG A 516 33.14 -8.27 32.85
N SER A 517 34.37 -8.21 32.36
CA SER A 517 34.97 -8.74 31.15
C SER A 517 35.08 -10.26 31.12
N ARG A 518 35.05 -10.83 29.91
CA ARG A 518 35.73 -12.07 29.43
C ARG A 518 35.40 -12.19 27.93
N SER A 519 36.27 -11.88 26.95
CA SER A 519 37.51 -12.54 26.49
C SER A 519 37.37 -14.05 26.21
N SER A 520 37.22 -14.42 24.92
CA SER A 520 37.79 -15.60 24.21
C SER A 520 37.11 -15.65 22.82
N ALA A 521 37.72 -15.38 21.66
CA ALA A 521 38.87 -16.01 20.97
C ALA A 521 38.59 -17.47 20.53
N ARG A 522 38.26 -17.64 19.24
CA ARG A 522 38.50 -18.79 18.30
C ARG A 522 37.73 -18.46 17.00
N SER A 523 38.34 -18.10 15.87
CA SER A 523 39.15 -18.90 14.93
C SER A 523 38.66 -20.34 14.77
N LEU A 524 38.10 -20.66 13.60
CA LEU A 524 38.53 -21.72 12.68
C LEU A 524 37.70 -21.59 11.39
N GLY A 525 38.38 -21.80 10.26
CA GLY A 525 37.93 -21.55 8.89
C GLY A 525 37.06 -22.65 8.27
N PRO A 526 37.10 -22.80 6.94
CA PRO A 526 35.95 -23.15 6.11
C PRO A 526 35.85 -24.66 5.80
N ASP A 527 34.64 -25.06 5.39
CA ASP A 527 34.35 -26.12 4.42
C ASP A 527 33.23 -25.62 3.49
#